data_AF-A0A922DD87-F1
#
_entry.id   AF-A0A922DD87-F1
#
_cell.length_a   1.000
_cell.length_b   1.000
_cell.length_c   1.000
_cell.angle_alpha   90.00
_cell.angle_beta   90.00
_cell.angle_gamma   90.00
#
_symmetry.space_group_name_H-M   'P 1'
#
loop_
_entity.id
_entity.type
_entity.pdbx_description
1 polymer ?
#
loop_
_entity_poly.entity_id
_entity_poly.type
_entity_poly.pdbx_seq_one_letter_code
_entity_poly.pdbx_strand_id
1 'polypeptide(L)'
;MSGTKIKQLSKGTLAVLHNLKILDLNHSKNLIETPESSGAPNLEIIDLTGCTSLCKVHPSIKVPKQQQKIIMVGTGIKPLWKGTLVVLDNLKELYLNQSKNLIETPDLSRAPNLEKIDFSWCTNLCEVHPSIKELK
;
A
#
# COMPACT_ATOMS: atom_id res chain seq x y z
N MET A 1 -8.83 -9.04 9.96
CA MET A 1 -8.13 -9.15 11.26
C MET A 1 -7.82 -7.74 11.76
N SER A 2 -8.85 -7.02 12.21
CA SER A 2 -8.74 -5.63 12.64
C SER A 2 -8.12 -5.51 14.04
N GLY A 3 -7.24 -4.52 14.25
CA GLY A 3 -6.74 -4.20 15.60
C GLY A 3 -5.73 -5.18 16.19
N THR A 4 -4.90 -5.82 15.35
CA THR A 4 -3.89 -6.76 15.84
C THR A 4 -2.66 -6.04 16.41
N LYS A 5 -1.92 -6.73 17.30
CA LYS A 5 -0.62 -6.27 17.78
C LYS A 5 0.54 -6.62 16.84
N ILE A 6 0.25 -7.14 15.66
CA ILE A 6 1.24 -7.64 14.70
C ILE A 6 2.05 -6.46 14.18
N LYS A 7 3.38 -6.58 14.23
CA LYS A 7 4.31 -5.57 13.70
C LYS A 7 4.66 -5.79 12.23
N GLN A 8 4.69 -7.06 11.83
CA GLN A 8 4.98 -7.53 10.49
C GLN A 8 4.32 -8.89 10.31
N LEU A 9 3.82 -9.19 9.11
CA LEU A 9 3.41 -10.54 8.75
C LEU A 9 4.66 -11.32 8.33
N SER A 10 4.90 -12.48 8.92
CA SER A 10 6.07 -13.32 8.58
C SER A 10 6.03 -13.77 7.12
N LYS A 11 7.22 -13.97 6.54
CA LYS A 11 7.39 -14.56 5.21
C LYS A 11 6.56 -15.84 5.07
N GLY A 12 5.75 -15.92 4.03
CA GLY A 12 4.90 -17.08 3.76
C GLY A 12 3.61 -17.18 4.56
N THR A 13 3.29 -16.23 5.46
CA THR A 13 2.00 -16.25 6.20
C THR A 13 0.80 -16.25 5.27
N LEU A 14 0.90 -15.51 4.16
CA LEU A 14 -0.14 -15.44 3.15
C LEU A 14 -0.02 -16.55 2.09
N ALA A 15 1.09 -17.30 2.06
CA ALA A 15 1.35 -18.37 1.07
C ALA A 15 0.42 -19.58 1.16
N VAL A 16 -0.23 -19.75 2.31
CA VAL A 16 -1.23 -20.80 2.51
C VAL A 16 -2.64 -20.38 2.10
N LEU A 17 -2.86 -19.08 1.84
CA LEU A 17 -4.17 -18.47 1.65
C LEU A 17 -4.51 -18.27 0.16
N HIS A 18 -4.50 -19.38 -0.60
CA HIS A 18 -4.68 -19.38 -2.05
C HIS A 18 -6.02 -18.78 -2.53
N ASN A 19 -7.07 -18.77 -1.70
CA ASN A 19 -8.39 -18.21 -2.03
C ASN A 19 -8.63 -16.81 -1.46
N LEU A 20 -7.65 -16.22 -0.77
CA LEU A 20 -7.82 -14.92 -0.13
C LEU A 20 -7.94 -13.83 -1.19
N LYS A 21 -9.07 -13.13 -1.19
CA LYS A 21 -9.34 -11.95 -2.04
C LYS A 21 -9.15 -10.63 -1.32
N ILE A 22 -9.42 -10.60 -0.01
CA ILE A 22 -9.38 -9.38 0.79
C ILE A 22 -8.51 -9.65 2.02
N LEU A 23 -7.50 -8.82 2.21
CA LEU A 23 -6.68 -8.78 3.40
C LEU A 23 -7.00 -7.51 4.18
N ASP A 24 -7.81 -7.67 5.22
CA ASP A 24 -8.15 -6.59 6.15
C ASP A 24 -7.24 -6.64 7.38
N LEU A 25 -6.42 -5.59 7.52
CA LEU A 25 -5.54 -5.33 8.66
C LEU A 25 -5.82 -3.96 9.29
N ASN A 26 -7.00 -3.38 9.04
CA ASN A 26 -7.33 -2.04 9.50
C ASN A 26 -7.10 -1.87 11.02
N HIS A 27 -6.72 -0.65 11.40
CA HIS A 27 -6.41 -0.26 12.77
C HIS A 27 -5.36 -1.13 13.48
N SER A 28 -4.54 -1.89 12.74
CA SER A 28 -3.38 -2.60 13.30
C SER A 28 -2.28 -1.59 13.60
N LYS A 29 -2.43 -0.85 14.69
CA LYS A 29 -1.59 0.29 15.07
C LYS A 29 -0.11 -0.05 15.23
N ASN A 30 0.23 -1.31 15.43
CA ASN A 30 1.61 -1.77 15.59
C ASN A 30 2.27 -2.16 14.26
N LEU A 31 1.52 -2.28 13.16
CA LEU A 31 2.04 -2.70 11.86
C LEU A 31 2.98 -1.62 11.33
N ILE A 32 4.22 -1.99 11.02
CA ILE A 32 5.28 -1.05 10.60
C ILE A 32 5.46 -1.07 9.09
N GLU A 33 5.27 -2.23 8.47
CA GLU A 33 5.49 -2.47 7.05
C GLU A 33 4.31 -3.23 6.42
N THR A 34 4.01 -2.96 5.15
CA THR A 34 2.93 -3.68 4.44
C THR A 34 3.25 -5.17 4.37
N PRO A 35 2.23 -6.05 4.31
CA PRO A 35 2.47 -7.48 4.16
C PRO A 35 3.22 -7.83 2.87
N GLU A 36 4.05 -8.87 2.95
CA GLU A 36 4.45 -9.63 1.76
C GLU A 36 3.23 -10.40 1.24
N SER A 37 2.80 -10.10 0.01
CA SER A 37 1.60 -10.68 -0.58
C SER A 37 1.88 -11.76 -1.64
N SER A 38 3.15 -12.05 -1.94
CA SER A 38 3.59 -13.01 -2.97
C SER A 38 2.92 -14.39 -2.88
N GLY A 39 2.49 -14.78 -1.68
CA GLY A 39 1.83 -16.05 -1.40
C GLY A 39 0.31 -16.11 -1.58
N ALA A 40 -0.38 -14.98 -1.77
CA ALA A 40 -1.84 -14.93 -1.89
C ALA A 40 -2.26 -14.57 -3.32
N PRO A 41 -2.17 -15.47 -4.31
CA PRO A 41 -2.28 -15.16 -5.75
C PRO A 41 -3.62 -14.60 -6.21
N ASN A 42 -4.67 -14.64 -5.39
CA ASN A 42 -6.01 -14.13 -5.73
C ASN A 42 -6.39 -12.87 -4.93
N LEU A 43 -5.43 -12.26 -4.23
CA LEU A 43 -5.65 -11.05 -3.43
C LEU A 43 -5.93 -9.84 -4.33
N GLU A 44 -7.11 -9.25 -4.15
CA GLU A 44 -7.62 -8.11 -4.89
C GLU A 44 -7.52 -6.83 -4.05
N ILE A 45 -7.82 -6.92 -2.74
CA ILE A 45 -7.89 -5.76 -1.85
C ILE A 45 -6.99 -5.94 -0.64
N ILE A 46 -6.19 -4.92 -0.33
CA ILE A 46 -5.44 -4.80 0.91
C ILE A 46 -5.94 -3.54 1.65
N ASP A 47 -6.55 -3.72 2.82
CA ASP A 47 -7.00 -2.62 3.67
C ASP A 47 -6.10 -2.48 4.91
N LEU A 48 -5.43 -1.33 4.97
CA LEU A 48 -4.48 -0.92 6.01
C LEU A 48 -4.93 0.40 6.66
N THR A 49 -6.21 0.76 6.52
CA THR A 49 -6.78 1.99 7.07
C THR A 49 -6.48 2.11 8.57
N GLY A 50 -6.00 3.28 8.99
CA GLY A 50 -5.73 3.56 10.40
C GLY A 50 -4.55 2.79 11.00
N CYS A 51 -3.69 2.15 10.19
CA CYS A 51 -2.41 1.60 10.63
C CYS A 51 -1.41 2.74 10.86
N THR A 52 -1.50 3.40 12.03
CA THR A 52 -0.77 4.65 12.31
C THR A 52 0.74 4.50 12.39
N SER A 53 1.28 3.31 12.70
CA SER A 53 2.73 3.05 12.68
C SER A 53 3.25 2.56 11.33
N LEU A 54 2.37 2.34 10.36
CA LEU A 54 2.76 1.88 9.03
C LEU A 54 3.54 3.00 8.33
N CYS A 55 4.82 2.75 8.10
CA CYS A 55 5.73 3.72 7.49
C CYS A 55 6.60 3.12 6.37
N LYS A 56 6.46 1.81 6.10
CA LYS A 56 7.20 1.10 5.06
C LYS A 56 6.25 0.30 4.17
N VAL A 57 6.63 0.17 2.90
CA VAL A 57 5.97 -0.69 1.92
C VAL A 57 6.94 -1.79 1.52
N HIS A 58 6.51 -3.03 1.65
CA HIS A 58 7.29 -4.20 1.30
C HIS A 58 7.45 -4.31 -0.23
N PRO A 59 8.65 -4.60 -0.77
CA PRO A 59 8.89 -4.63 -2.22
C PRO A 59 8.09 -5.69 -2.98
N SER A 60 7.71 -6.77 -2.30
CA SER A 60 6.94 -7.88 -2.86
C SER A 60 5.43 -7.75 -2.65
N ILE A 61 4.92 -6.52 -2.45
CA ILE A 61 3.49 -6.25 -2.59
C ILE A 61 3.10 -6.41 -4.06
N LYS A 62 3.02 -7.68 -4.47
CA LYS A 62 2.65 -8.15 -5.80
C LYS A 62 1.65 -9.27 -5.61
N VAL A 63 0.55 -9.22 -6.36
CA VAL A 63 -0.39 -10.33 -6.52
C VAL A 63 -1.08 -10.21 -7.89
N PRO A 64 -1.27 -11.31 -8.64
CA PRO A 64 -1.76 -11.27 -10.01
C PRO A 64 -3.27 -11.03 -10.11
N LYS A 65 -3.65 -10.59 -11.31
CA LYS A 65 -4.97 -10.15 -11.82
C LYS A 65 -5.14 -8.64 -11.78
N GLN A 66 -5.74 -8.17 -12.86
CA GLN A 66 -5.74 -6.80 -13.39
C GLN A 66 -6.51 -5.78 -12.52
N GLN A 67 -6.70 -5.97 -11.21
CA GLN A 67 -7.61 -5.15 -10.39
C GLN A 67 -7.19 -5.03 -8.92
N GLN A 68 -5.91 -4.75 -8.64
CA GLN A 68 -5.48 -4.61 -7.25
C GLN A 68 -5.83 -3.22 -6.69
N LYS A 69 -6.34 -3.20 -5.46
CA LYS A 69 -6.65 -2.00 -4.67
C LYS A 69 -5.90 -2.02 -3.34
N ILE A 70 -5.18 -0.94 -3.05
CA ILE A 70 -4.49 -0.74 -1.77
C ILE A 70 -5.08 0.47 -1.07
N ILE A 71 -5.54 0.26 0.16
CA ILE A 71 -6.16 1.29 1.00
C ILE A 71 -5.24 1.53 2.21
N MET A 72 -4.64 2.72 2.29
CA MET A 72 -3.71 3.14 3.35
C MET A 72 -4.15 4.48 3.96
N VAL A 73 -5.46 4.64 4.17
CA VAL A 73 -6.06 5.87 4.70
C VAL A 73 -5.60 6.14 6.12
N GLY A 74 -5.18 7.37 6.41
CA GLY A 74 -4.81 7.78 7.78
C GLY A 74 -3.60 7.02 8.34
N THR A 75 -2.70 6.56 7.48
CA THR A 75 -1.48 5.85 7.90
C THR A 75 -0.33 6.82 8.20
N GLY A 76 0.70 6.32 8.88
CA GLY A 76 1.91 7.08 9.19
C GLY A 76 2.90 7.17 8.02
N ILE A 77 2.45 6.86 6.81
CA ILE A 77 3.31 6.65 5.65
C ILE A 77 4.01 7.94 5.24
N LYS A 78 5.31 7.80 4.94
CA LYS A 78 6.19 8.87 4.47
C LYS A 78 6.37 8.75 2.95
N PRO A 79 6.99 9.75 2.27
CA PRO A 79 7.29 9.66 0.84
C PRO A 79 7.88 8.31 0.52
N LEU A 80 7.12 7.57 -0.27
CA LEU A 80 7.46 6.23 -0.58
C LEU A 80 8.52 6.29 -1.70
N TRP A 81 9.63 5.56 -1.51
CA TRP A 81 10.53 5.03 -2.55
C TRP A 81 11.86 5.77 -2.79
N LYS A 82 12.50 6.30 -1.76
CA LYS A 82 13.97 6.40 -1.82
C LYS A 82 14.59 5.01 -1.68
N GLY A 83 14.98 4.41 -2.81
CA GLY A 83 15.86 3.23 -2.86
C GLY A 83 15.18 1.86 -2.80
N THR A 84 13.86 1.77 -2.84
CA THR A 84 13.14 0.48 -2.85
C THR A 84 12.42 0.27 -4.18
N LEU A 85 12.85 -0.74 -4.95
CA LEU A 85 12.21 -1.15 -6.21
C LEU A 85 10.88 -1.86 -5.92
N VAL A 86 9.83 -1.12 -5.61
CA VAL A 86 8.46 -1.66 -5.53
C VAL A 86 7.91 -1.76 -6.95
N VAL A 87 7.39 -2.93 -7.35
CA VAL A 87 6.70 -3.09 -8.64
C VAL A 87 5.22 -3.19 -8.35
N LEU A 88 4.43 -2.26 -8.90
CA LEU A 88 2.98 -2.16 -8.69
C LEU A 88 2.25 -2.29 -10.03
N ASP A 89 2.74 -3.19 -10.89
CA ASP A 89 2.24 -3.42 -12.25
C ASP A 89 0.76 -3.82 -12.32
N ASN A 90 0.17 -4.33 -11.25
CA ASN A 90 -1.25 -4.71 -11.19
C ASN A 90 -2.12 -3.77 -10.36
N LEU A 91 -1.53 -2.72 -9.76
CA LEU A 91 -2.25 -1.76 -8.93
C LEU A 91 -3.11 -0.84 -9.79
N LYS A 92 -4.42 -0.84 -9.51
CA LYS A 92 -5.41 0.04 -10.16
C LYS A 92 -5.84 1.20 -9.28
N GLU A 93 -6.01 0.96 -7.98
CA GLU A 93 -6.45 2.00 -7.05
C GLU A 93 -5.55 2.10 -5.83
N LEU A 94 -5.12 3.32 -5.52
CA LEU A 94 -4.30 3.64 -4.36
C LEU A 94 -4.94 4.76 -3.53
N TYR A 95 -5.31 4.46 -2.28
CA TYR A 95 -5.88 5.45 -1.37
C TYR A 95 -4.87 5.78 -0.27
N LEU A 96 -4.41 7.02 -0.27
CA LEU A 96 -3.46 7.57 0.70
C LEU A 96 -4.05 8.75 1.47
N ASN A 97 -5.34 9.05 1.28
CA ASN A 97 -6.01 10.17 1.91
C ASN A 97 -5.85 10.17 3.45
N GLN A 98 -5.82 11.36 4.05
CA GLN A 98 -5.56 11.59 5.47
C GLN A 98 -4.18 11.15 5.98
N SER A 99 -3.22 10.81 5.11
CA SER A 99 -1.85 10.45 5.51
C SER A 99 -1.04 11.71 5.84
N LYS A 100 -1.09 12.14 7.10
CA LYS A 100 -0.50 13.41 7.56
C LYS A 100 1.04 13.45 7.51
N ASN A 101 1.71 12.30 7.38
CA ASN A 101 3.18 12.25 7.30
C ASN A 101 3.71 12.29 5.85
N LEU A 102 2.82 12.28 4.86
CA LEU A 102 3.18 12.30 3.45
C LEU A 102 3.52 13.75 3.04
N ILE A 103 4.79 14.01 2.73
CA ILE A 103 5.28 15.34 2.32
C ILE A 103 5.49 15.46 0.79
N GLU A 104 5.70 14.32 0.14
CA GLU A 104 5.92 14.17 -1.30
C GLU A 104 5.09 12.97 -1.78
N THR A 105 4.53 13.04 -3.00
CA THR A 105 3.83 11.89 -3.59
C THR A 105 4.80 10.71 -3.81
N PRO A 106 4.31 9.45 -3.73
CA PRO A 106 5.15 8.29 -4.05
C PRO A 106 5.68 8.34 -5.48
N ASP A 107 6.82 7.69 -5.73
CA ASP A 107 7.19 7.31 -7.09
C ASP A 107 6.18 6.26 -7.60
N LEU A 108 5.49 6.55 -8.70
CA LEU A 108 4.54 5.65 -9.35
C LEU A 108 5.00 5.22 -10.75
N SER A 109 6.29 5.40 -11.09
CA SER A 109 6.89 5.00 -12.37
C SER A 109 6.70 3.51 -12.69
N ARG A 110 6.49 2.69 -11.65
CA ARG A 110 6.26 1.24 -11.74
C ARG A 110 4.83 0.81 -11.43
N ALA A 111 3.88 1.75 -11.52
CA ALA A 111 2.44 1.50 -11.42
C ALA A 111 1.71 1.86 -12.74
N PRO A 112 2.08 1.25 -13.89
CA PRO A 112 1.59 1.65 -15.22
C PRO A 112 0.07 1.48 -15.43
N ASN A 113 -0.59 0.68 -14.60
CA ASN A 113 -2.02 0.39 -14.68
C ASN A 113 -2.85 1.13 -13.61
N LEU A 114 -2.26 2.11 -12.91
CA LEU A 114 -2.95 2.86 -11.88
C LEU A 114 -3.97 3.81 -12.50
N GLU A 115 -5.25 3.61 -12.17
CA GLU A 115 -6.39 4.37 -12.70
C GLU A 115 -6.91 5.40 -11.69
N LYS A 116 -6.68 5.15 -10.39
CA LYS A 116 -7.19 6.03 -9.33
C LYS A 116 -6.18 6.19 -8.21
N ILE A 117 -5.98 7.44 -7.81
CA ILE A 117 -5.21 7.81 -6.64
C ILE A 117 -5.93 8.87 -5.82
N ASP A 118 -5.89 8.75 -4.49
CA ASP A 118 -6.48 9.72 -3.59
C ASP A 118 -5.47 10.20 -2.54
N PHE A 119 -5.15 11.50 -2.59
CA PHE A 119 -4.33 12.22 -1.62
C PHE A 119 -5.12 13.24 -0.79
N SER A 120 -6.46 13.19 -0.84
CA SER A 120 -7.31 14.13 -0.12
C SER A 120 -6.96 14.18 1.36
N TRP A 121 -6.96 15.37 1.96
CA TRP A 121 -6.63 15.55 3.39
C TRP A 121 -5.20 15.14 3.80
N CYS A 122 -4.28 14.93 2.86
CA CYS A 122 -2.84 14.88 3.16
C CYS A 122 -2.31 16.29 3.42
N THR A 123 -2.54 16.82 4.62
CA THR A 123 -2.32 18.25 4.93
C THR A 123 -0.87 18.72 4.86
N ASN A 124 0.11 17.80 4.89
CA ASN A 124 1.54 18.11 4.80
C ASN A 124 2.13 17.82 3.42
N LEU A 125 1.33 17.36 2.45
CA LEU A 125 1.79 17.05 1.09
C LEU A 125 2.07 18.36 0.34
N CYS A 126 3.34 18.63 0.05
CA CYS A 126 3.78 19.86 -0.62
C CYS A 126 4.65 19.61 -1.85
N GLU A 127 5.14 18.38 -2.04
CA GLU A 127 5.96 17.98 -3.18
C GLU A 127 5.25 16.93 -4.04
N VAL A 128 5.46 16.99 -5.35
CA VAL A 128 4.87 16.05 -6.32
C VAL A 128 6.00 15.42 -7.13
N HIS A 129 6.15 14.11 -6.99
CA HIS A 129 7.10 13.30 -7.75
C HIS A 129 6.74 13.30 -9.25
N PRO A 130 7.71 13.38 -10.18
CA PRO A 130 7.45 13.51 -11.62
C PRO A 130 6.59 12.40 -12.23
N SER A 131 6.69 11.16 -11.73
CA SER A 131 5.92 10.03 -12.27
C SER A 131 4.40 10.17 -12.09
N ILE A 132 3.92 11.09 -11.24
CA ILE A 132 2.49 11.46 -11.20
C ILE A 132 2.01 12.00 -12.56
N LYS A 133 2.87 12.71 -13.29
CA LYS A 133 2.54 13.29 -14.60
C LYS A 133 2.52 12.24 -15.72
N GLU A 134 3.08 11.06 -15.47
CA GLU A 134 3.16 9.96 -16.42
C GLU A 134 1.97 9.00 -16.31
N LEU A 135 1.14 9.17 -15.27
CA LEU A 135 -0.13 8.47 -15.13
C LEU A 135 -1.10 8.93 -16.24
N LYS A 136 -1.72 7.97 -16.92
CA LYS A 136 -2.64 8.20 -18.04
C LYS A 136 -4.09 8.24 -17.60
#